data_AF-A0A0N8QTL6-F1
#
_entry.id   AF-A0A0N8QTL6-F1
#
_cell.length_a   1.000
_cell.length_b   1.000
_cell.length_c   1.000
_cell.angle_alpha   90.00
_cell.angle_beta   90.00
_cell.angle_gamma   90.00
#
_symmetry.space_group_name_H-M   'P 1'
#
loop_
_entity.id
_entity.type
_entity.pdbx_description
1 polymer ?
#
loop_
_entity_poly.entity_id
_entity_poly.type
_entity_poly.pdbx_seq_one_letter_code
_entity_poly.pdbx_strand_id
1 'polypeptide(L)'
;MHTLADLRAGKLAGIKRLDLSCGLSEFPVEIFDLADTLEVLNLSGNALTSLPDDLCRLTRLRVLFASDNAFTHLPEGIGQCQQLRIVGFKANRIAHVSAAALPPRLRWLILTDNRIESLPDELGRRPDLQKLMLAGNRLHALPTTLAGCHRLELIRIAANRLTELPDWLLSLPALAWLAYADNPLCPERTAAPIREIPWDRLSMGQCLGEGASGIIQQALWHNANDERRVAVKLYKGNVTSDGSPLNEMAACIAAGQHTQLIEVLGQISGHPERQRGLVMALIAPDFGNLAGPPSLESCSRDVYANGTRFSLPVLLRLAAGIASVTAHLHARGITHGDLYGHNILVQEDGNCLLSDFGAASFHPSAGTGKALERIETRAFGILLGELLERCEADPQDQNVMAGLQALQVSCVQPDCQQRPSLAEILLHIKAWSA
;
A
#
# COMPACT_ATOMS: atom_id res chain seq x y z
N MET A 1 -16.24 0.90 -19.60
CA MET A 1 -16.16 2.38 -19.61
C MET A 1 -17.42 2.88 -20.29
N HIS A 2 -18.17 3.79 -19.68
CA HIS A 2 -19.40 4.33 -20.27
C HIS A 2 -19.09 5.50 -21.20
N THR A 3 -20.01 5.85 -22.09
CA THR A 3 -19.84 6.97 -23.00
C THR A 3 -20.70 8.16 -22.57
N LEU A 4 -20.23 9.37 -22.88
CA LEU A 4 -21.00 10.59 -22.67
C LEU A 4 -22.29 10.59 -23.52
N ALA A 5 -22.26 9.97 -24.70
CA ALA A 5 -23.43 9.85 -25.56
C ALA A 5 -24.53 8.98 -24.93
N ASP A 6 -24.17 7.86 -24.28
CA ASP A 6 -25.14 7.00 -23.60
C ASP A 6 -25.73 7.67 -22.36
N LEU A 7 -24.93 8.48 -21.63
CA LEU A 7 -25.42 9.31 -20.53
C LEU A 7 -26.45 10.33 -21.03
N ARG A 8 -26.09 11.10 -22.07
CA ARG A 8 -26.97 12.13 -22.66
C ARG A 8 -28.24 11.56 -23.29
N ALA A 9 -28.18 10.34 -23.77
CA ALA A 9 -29.35 9.62 -24.31
C ALA A 9 -30.23 8.99 -23.22
N GLY A 10 -29.89 9.13 -21.93
CA GLY A 10 -30.64 8.54 -20.81
C GLY A 10 -30.55 7.02 -20.70
N LYS A 11 -29.68 6.36 -21.49
CA LYS A 11 -29.54 4.90 -21.49
C LYS A 11 -28.94 4.33 -20.20
N LEU A 12 -28.33 5.21 -19.41
CA LEU A 12 -27.68 4.88 -18.14
C LEU A 12 -28.61 5.07 -16.94
N ALA A 13 -29.92 5.28 -17.15
CA ALA A 13 -30.86 5.43 -16.05
C ALA A 13 -30.81 4.24 -15.08
N GLY A 14 -30.73 4.53 -13.79
CA GLY A 14 -30.76 3.53 -12.72
C GLY A 14 -29.42 2.85 -12.40
N ILE A 15 -28.32 3.17 -13.10
CA ILE A 15 -27.01 2.60 -12.77
C ILE A 15 -26.53 3.06 -11.39
N LYS A 16 -25.73 2.22 -10.75
CA LYS A 16 -25.08 2.51 -9.47
C LYS A 16 -23.64 2.97 -9.60
N ARG A 17 -22.99 2.67 -10.73
CA ARG A 17 -21.59 3.00 -11.00
C ARG A 17 -21.47 3.65 -12.37
N LEU A 18 -20.99 4.88 -12.41
CA LEU A 18 -20.69 5.61 -13.63
C LEU A 18 -19.19 5.86 -13.75
N ASP A 19 -18.55 5.23 -14.74
CA ASP A 19 -17.20 5.53 -15.19
C ASP A 19 -17.20 6.32 -16.51
N LEU A 20 -16.68 7.55 -16.51
CA LEU A 20 -16.47 8.39 -17.69
C LEU A 20 -15.00 8.84 -17.78
N SER A 21 -14.32 8.47 -18.85
CA SER A 21 -12.99 8.96 -19.23
C SER A 21 -13.00 9.21 -20.73
N CYS A 22 -13.49 10.39 -21.11
CA CYS A 22 -13.74 10.76 -22.50
C CYS A 22 -13.32 12.20 -22.81
N GLY A 23 -12.31 12.70 -22.07
CA GLY A 23 -11.75 14.03 -22.26
C GLY A 23 -12.68 15.15 -21.78
N LEU A 24 -13.44 14.92 -20.71
CA LEU A 24 -14.36 15.92 -20.16
C LEU A 24 -13.61 17.16 -19.70
N SER A 25 -13.99 18.35 -20.19
CA SER A 25 -13.50 19.64 -19.70
C SER A 25 -14.41 20.25 -18.64
N GLU A 26 -15.65 19.77 -18.55
CA GLU A 26 -16.67 20.21 -17.62
C GLU A 26 -17.47 19.02 -17.09
N PHE A 27 -18.13 19.21 -15.94
CA PHE A 27 -19.01 18.20 -15.36
C PHE A 27 -20.28 18.05 -16.20
N PRO A 28 -20.60 16.86 -16.73
CA PRO A 28 -21.86 16.63 -17.45
C PRO A 28 -23.05 16.74 -16.49
N VAL A 29 -23.93 17.72 -16.73
CA VAL A 29 -25.10 17.98 -15.86
C VAL A 29 -26.06 16.78 -15.82
N GLU A 30 -26.08 15.96 -16.87
CA GLU A 30 -26.90 14.75 -16.99
C GLU A 30 -26.53 13.68 -15.96
N ILE A 31 -25.37 13.78 -15.30
CA ILE A 31 -25.04 12.92 -14.15
C ILE A 31 -26.07 13.10 -13.01
N PHE A 32 -26.65 14.30 -12.88
CA PHE A 32 -27.68 14.55 -11.87
C PHE A 32 -28.99 13.80 -12.14
N ASP A 33 -29.24 13.33 -13.37
CA ASP A 33 -30.39 12.47 -13.67
C ASP A 33 -30.27 11.09 -13.00
N LEU A 34 -29.07 10.75 -12.50
CA LEU A 34 -28.77 9.53 -11.75
C LEU A 34 -28.77 9.73 -10.22
N ALA A 35 -29.21 10.90 -9.73
CA ALA A 35 -29.12 11.30 -8.32
C ALA A 35 -29.71 10.27 -7.33
N ASP A 36 -30.75 9.55 -7.74
CA ASP A 36 -31.46 8.59 -6.90
C ASP A 36 -30.79 7.20 -6.83
N THR A 37 -29.87 6.89 -7.74
CA THR A 37 -29.26 5.55 -7.86
C THR A 37 -27.74 5.52 -7.80
N LEU A 38 -27.06 6.60 -8.17
CA LEU A 38 -25.61 6.62 -8.33
C LEU A 38 -24.88 6.51 -6.99
N GLU A 39 -24.14 5.42 -6.79
CA GLU A 39 -23.34 5.17 -5.59
C GLU A 39 -21.84 5.41 -5.83
N VAL A 40 -21.36 5.18 -7.06
CA VAL A 40 -19.94 5.32 -7.44
C VAL A 40 -19.82 6.18 -8.69
N LEU A 41 -19.12 7.30 -8.59
CA LEU A 41 -18.81 8.19 -9.70
C LEU A 41 -17.30 8.22 -9.93
N ASN A 42 -16.87 7.85 -11.14
CA ASN A 42 -15.48 7.91 -11.55
C ASN A 42 -15.35 8.78 -12.81
N LEU A 43 -14.72 9.93 -12.62
CA LEU A 43 -14.38 10.94 -13.62
C LEU A 43 -12.87 11.03 -13.83
N SER A 44 -12.12 9.97 -13.52
CA SER A 44 -10.66 9.97 -13.66
C SER A 44 -10.21 10.00 -15.12
N GLY A 45 -9.05 10.59 -15.41
CA GLY A 45 -8.50 10.67 -16.76
C GLY A 45 -9.31 11.60 -17.67
N ASN A 46 -9.61 12.80 -17.19
CA ASN A 46 -10.28 13.86 -17.94
C ASN A 46 -9.50 15.19 -17.78
N ALA A 47 -10.10 16.31 -18.16
CA ALA A 47 -9.51 17.65 -18.06
C ALA A 47 -10.30 18.58 -17.13
N LEU A 48 -10.97 18.01 -16.11
CA LEU A 48 -11.79 18.76 -15.17
C LEU A 48 -10.92 19.65 -14.27
N THR A 49 -11.39 20.86 -14.02
CA THR A 49 -10.77 21.82 -13.09
C THR A 49 -11.67 22.15 -11.90
N SER A 50 -12.96 21.85 -11.99
CA SER A 50 -13.98 22.06 -10.95
C SER A 50 -15.03 20.95 -10.98
N LEU A 51 -15.77 20.85 -9.88
CA LEU A 51 -17.02 20.09 -9.77
C LEU A 51 -18.11 21.07 -9.33
N PRO A 52 -19.39 20.79 -9.63
CA PRO A 52 -20.48 21.67 -9.24
C PRO A 52 -20.64 21.74 -7.71
N ASP A 53 -21.01 22.91 -7.20
CA ASP A 53 -21.20 23.14 -5.76
C ASP A 53 -22.38 22.33 -5.19
N ASP A 54 -23.36 22.00 -6.03
CA ASP A 54 -24.55 21.20 -5.69
C ASP A 54 -24.36 19.69 -5.95
N LEU A 55 -23.12 19.19 -5.95
CA LEU A 55 -22.82 17.75 -6.09
C LEU A 55 -23.55 16.89 -5.04
N CYS A 56 -23.88 17.47 -3.88
CA CYS A 56 -24.66 16.85 -2.81
C CYS A 56 -26.07 16.39 -3.23
N ARG A 57 -26.58 16.85 -4.39
CA ARG A 57 -27.78 16.30 -5.03
C ARG A 57 -27.69 14.81 -5.31
N LEU A 58 -26.48 14.27 -5.51
CA LEU A 58 -26.24 12.83 -5.65
C LEU A 58 -26.33 12.16 -4.26
N THR A 59 -27.55 12.05 -3.72
CA THR A 59 -27.81 11.68 -2.32
C THR A 59 -27.32 10.27 -1.94
N ARG A 60 -27.12 9.39 -2.94
CA ARG A 60 -26.61 8.03 -2.77
C ARG A 60 -25.10 7.89 -2.98
N LEU A 61 -24.41 8.97 -3.37
CA LEU A 61 -23.00 8.91 -3.73
C LEU A 61 -22.13 8.54 -2.52
N ARG A 62 -21.37 7.47 -2.66
CA ARG A 62 -20.47 6.91 -1.64
C ARG A 62 -19.00 6.99 -2.04
N VAL A 63 -18.72 6.97 -3.33
CA VAL A 63 -17.37 6.95 -3.89
C VAL A 63 -17.27 7.95 -5.03
N LEU A 64 -16.27 8.85 -4.94
CA LEU A 64 -15.91 9.80 -5.97
C LEU A 64 -14.43 9.64 -6.34
N PHE A 65 -14.17 9.34 -7.60
CA PHE A 65 -12.83 9.37 -8.19
C PHE A 65 -12.76 10.44 -9.28
N ALA A 66 -11.73 11.28 -9.21
CA ALA A 66 -11.42 12.34 -10.16
C ALA A 66 -9.89 12.48 -10.32
N SER A 67 -9.20 11.35 -10.34
CA SER A 67 -7.74 11.30 -10.52
C SER A 67 -7.35 11.71 -11.94
N ASP A 68 -6.10 12.11 -12.16
CA ASP A 68 -5.57 12.43 -13.49
C ASP A 68 -6.45 13.49 -14.21
N ASN A 69 -6.62 14.62 -13.53
CA ASN A 69 -7.36 15.80 -13.98
C ASN A 69 -6.51 17.07 -13.75
N ALA A 70 -7.12 18.26 -13.77
CA ALA A 70 -6.43 19.54 -13.62
C ALA A 70 -6.89 20.35 -12.38
N PHE A 71 -7.40 19.68 -11.34
CA PHE A 71 -7.85 20.35 -10.11
C PHE A 71 -6.68 21.03 -9.39
N THR A 72 -6.87 22.29 -8.99
CA THR A 72 -5.89 23.06 -8.19
C THR A 72 -6.30 23.20 -6.72
N HIS A 73 -7.54 22.88 -6.40
CA HIS A 73 -8.14 22.89 -5.06
C HIS A 73 -9.06 21.67 -4.94
N LEU A 74 -9.23 21.12 -3.73
CA LEU A 74 -10.27 20.11 -3.50
C LEU A 74 -11.66 20.78 -3.52
N PRO A 75 -12.60 20.40 -4.40
CA PRO A 75 -13.88 21.12 -4.55
C PRO A 75 -14.74 21.08 -3.29
N GLU A 76 -15.26 22.22 -2.84
CA GLU A 76 -16.00 22.32 -1.57
C GLU A 76 -17.36 21.62 -1.58
N GLY A 77 -18.04 21.58 -2.74
CA GLY A 77 -19.33 20.89 -2.91
C GLY A 77 -19.31 19.41 -2.48
N ILE A 78 -18.14 18.75 -2.50
CA ILE A 78 -18.03 17.35 -2.07
C ILE A 78 -18.24 17.20 -0.56
N GLY A 79 -17.87 18.19 0.26
CA GLY A 79 -18.01 18.09 1.71
C GLY A 79 -19.45 18.15 2.21
N GLN A 80 -20.38 18.60 1.36
CA GLN A 80 -21.81 18.56 1.63
C GLN A 80 -22.43 17.17 1.38
N CYS A 81 -21.72 16.26 0.71
CA CYS A 81 -22.22 14.92 0.38
C CYS A 81 -22.24 14.00 1.63
N GLN A 82 -23.41 13.85 2.25
CA GLN A 82 -23.57 13.18 3.56
C GLN A 82 -23.23 11.68 3.56
N GLN A 83 -23.29 11.01 2.40
CA GLN A 83 -22.99 9.59 2.27
C GLN A 83 -21.61 9.31 1.65
N LEU A 84 -20.87 10.35 1.26
CA LEU A 84 -19.59 10.20 0.59
C LEU A 84 -18.52 9.71 1.58
N ARG A 85 -17.93 8.56 1.28
CA ARG A 85 -16.96 7.87 2.14
C ARG A 85 -15.56 7.79 1.52
N ILE A 86 -15.48 7.67 0.20
CA ILE A 86 -14.22 7.51 -0.53
C ILE A 86 -14.09 8.66 -1.52
N VAL A 87 -13.00 9.42 -1.38
CA VAL A 87 -12.68 10.57 -2.23
C VAL A 87 -11.27 10.38 -2.78
N GLY A 88 -11.12 10.36 -4.10
CA GLY A 88 -9.81 10.25 -4.73
C GLY A 88 -9.56 11.24 -5.86
N PHE A 89 -8.48 12.01 -5.71
CA PHE A 89 -8.00 13.02 -6.63
C PHE A 89 -6.48 12.84 -6.83
N LYS A 90 -6.03 11.62 -7.14
CA LYS A 90 -4.61 11.34 -7.40
C LYS A 90 -4.15 12.09 -8.66
N ALA A 91 -2.86 12.46 -8.75
CA ALA A 91 -2.25 13.01 -9.97
C ALA A 91 -3.02 14.24 -10.50
N ASN A 92 -3.19 15.21 -9.63
CA ASN A 92 -3.80 16.50 -9.94
C ASN A 92 -2.79 17.62 -9.65
N ARG A 93 -3.23 18.85 -9.44
CA ARG A 93 -2.39 20.00 -9.11
C ARG A 93 -2.87 20.67 -7.82
N ILE A 94 -3.53 19.91 -6.95
CA ILE A 94 -4.18 20.44 -5.74
C ILE A 94 -3.12 21.02 -4.81
N ALA A 95 -3.22 22.32 -4.55
CA ALA A 95 -2.36 23.01 -3.58
C ALA A 95 -3.10 23.32 -2.28
N HIS A 96 -4.43 23.39 -2.32
CA HIS A 96 -5.26 23.78 -1.19
C HIS A 96 -6.40 22.80 -0.94
N VAL A 97 -6.56 22.40 0.32
CA VAL A 97 -7.64 21.55 0.80
C VAL A 97 -8.41 22.34 1.86
N SER A 98 -9.61 22.79 1.51
CA SER A 98 -10.50 23.50 2.44
C SER A 98 -11.15 22.53 3.43
N ALA A 99 -11.40 22.99 4.65
CA ALA A 99 -12.20 22.26 5.64
C ALA A 99 -13.60 21.92 5.13
N ALA A 100 -14.19 22.80 4.31
CA ALA A 100 -15.51 22.62 3.71
C ALA A 100 -15.54 21.51 2.66
N ALA A 101 -14.40 21.10 2.11
CA ALA A 101 -14.29 20.04 1.11
C ALA A 101 -14.18 18.63 1.74
N LEU A 102 -14.27 18.50 3.06
CA LEU A 102 -14.13 17.21 3.75
C LEU A 102 -15.50 16.65 4.16
N PRO A 103 -15.97 15.55 3.53
CA PRO A 103 -17.25 14.95 3.87
C PRO A 103 -17.31 14.47 5.32
N PRO A 104 -18.48 14.53 5.98
CA PRO A 104 -18.61 14.16 7.39
C PRO A 104 -18.32 12.68 7.68
N ARG A 105 -18.57 11.79 6.70
CA ARG A 105 -18.33 10.34 6.78
C ARG A 105 -17.10 9.88 5.99
N LEU A 106 -16.14 10.79 5.78
CA LEU A 106 -14.91 10.49 5.05
C LEU A 106 -14.17 9.34 5.73
N ARG A 107 -14.01 8.24 4.98
CA ARG A 107 -13.36 7.00 5.38
C ARG A 107 -12.01 6.82 4.68
N TRP A 108 -11.94 7.20 3.41
CA TRP A 108 -10.74 7.06 2.58
C TRP A 108 -10.53 8.32 1.75
N LEU A 109 -9.38 8.96 1.94
CA LEU A 109 -8.95 10.13 1.17
C LEU A 109 -7.67 9.81 0.38
N ILE A 110 -7.71 10.01 -0.95
CA ILE A 110 -6.57 9.85 -1.85
C ILE A 110 -6.24 11.19 -2.49
N LEU A 111 -5.13 11.77 -2.10
CA LEU A 111 -4.56 13.01 -2.65
C LEU A 111 -3.10 12.81 -3.09
N THR A 112 -2.70 11.56 -3.37
CA THR A 112 -1.38 11.21 -3.90
C THR A 112 -1.03 12.04 -5.14
N ASP A 113 0.24 12.43 -5.28
CA ASP A 113 0.77 13.17 -6.44
C ASP A 113 0.00 14.47 -6.70
N ASN A 114 0.16 15.41 -5.77
CA ASN A 114 -0.42 16.75 -5.80
C ASN A 114 0.63 17.77 -5.33
N ARG A 115 0.22 18.95 -4.89
CA ARG A 115 1.10 20.07 -4.49
C ARG A 115 0.75 20.60 -3.11
N ILE A 116 0.17 19.77 -2.26
CA ILE A 116 -0.38 20.16 -0.96
C ILE A 116 0.77 20.45 0.01
N GLU A 117 0.76 21.63 0.63
CA GLU A 117 1.77 22.05 1.61
C GLU A 117 1.30 21.90 3.06
N SER A 118 -0.02 21.96 3.27
CA SER A 118 -0.67 21.77 4.57
C SER A 118 -2.08 21.18 4.40
N LEU A 119 -2.59 20.56 5.46
CA LEU A 119 -3.95 20.03 5.55
C LEU A 119 -4.72 20.76 6.67
N PRO A 120 -6.05 20.93 6.53
CA PRO A 120 -6.85 21.58 7.56
C PRO A 120 -7.03 20.68 8.79
N ASP A 121 -7.16 21.29 9.97
CA ASP A 121 -7.36 20.59 11.24
C ASP A 121 -8.67 19.77 11.28
N GLU A 122 -9.67 20.16 10.49
CA GLU A 122 -10.93 19.44 10.36
C GLU A 122 -10.77 18.04 9.78
N LEU A 123 -9.63 17.71 9.17
CA LEU A 123 -9.32 16.33 8.77
C LEU A 123 -9.21 15.40 9.99
N GLY A 124 -8.65 15.88 11.09
CA GLY A 124 -8.57 15.16 12.36
C GLY A 124 -9.93 14.93 13.04
N ARG A 125 -10.99 15.60 12.56
CA ARG A 125 -12.36 15.48 13.09
C ARG A 125 -13.23 14.51 12.28
N ARG A 126 -12.63 13.67 11.43
CA ARG A 126 -13.36 12.66 10.63
C ARG A 126 -13.32 11.30 11.34
N PRO A 127 -14.42 10.91 12.02
CA PRO A 127 -14.41 9.75 12.93
C PRO A 127 -14.28 8.42 12.20
N ASP A 128 -14.59 8.37 10.91
CA ASP A 128 -14.56 7.17 10.09
C ASP A 128 -13.26 7.03 9.28
N LEU A 129 -12.31 7.97 9.38
CA LEU A 129 -11.09 7.97 8.56
C LEU A 129 -10.24 6.74 8.87
N GLN A 130 -10.02 5.90 7.85
CA GLN A 130 -9.28 4.64 7.91
C GLN A 130 -8.07 4.61 6.99
N LYS A 131 -8.13 5.32 5.86
CA LYS A 131 -7.07 5.31 4.84
C LYS A 131 -6.78 6.71 4.31
N LEU A 132 -5.51 7.11 4.38
CA LEU A 132 -5.06 8.45 4.00
C LEU A 132 -3.84 8.37 3.08
N MET A 133 -4.03 8.67 1.80
CA MET A 133 -2.97 8.61 0.79
C MET A 133 -2.54 10.04 0.41
N LEU A 134 -1.34 10.43 0.82
CA LEU A 134 -0.78 11.78 0.69
C LEU A 134 0.62 11.77 0.06
N ALA A 135 1.09 10.63 -0.44
CA ALA A 135 2.43 10.52 -1.02
C ALA A 135 2.61 11.45 -2.24
N GLY A 136 3.82 11.96 -2.47
CA GLY A 136 4.09 12.86 -3.60
C GLY A 136 3.41 14.23 -3.44
N ASN A 137 3.55 14.83 -2.26
CA ASN A 137 3.06 16.18 -1.98
C ASN A 137 4.22 17.05 -1.46
N ARG A 138 3.91 18.16 -0.80
CA ARG A 138 4.89 19.12 -0.27
C ARG A 138 4.65 19.37 1.23
N LEU A 139 4.08 18.39 1.93
CA LEU A 139 3.71 18.52 3.34
C LEU A 139 4.98 18.67 4.19
N HIS A 140 5.01 19.71 5.02
CA HIS A 140 6.07 19.94 6.00
C HIS A 140 5.71 19.37 7.38
N ALA A 141 4.41 19.23 7.66
CA ALA A 141 3.88 18.62 8.86
C ALA A 141 2.50 18.01 8.59
N LEU A 142 2.07 17.11 9.48
CA LEU A 142 0.70 16.63 9.55
C LEU A 142 -0.05 17.40 10.65
N PRO A 143 -1.35 17.74 10.47
CA PRO A 143 -2.10 18.45 11.49
C PRO A 143 -2.21 17.62 12.77
N THR A 144 -1.97 18.24 13.93
CA THR A 144 -1.92 17.56 15.24
C THR A 144 -3.27 16.93 15.63
N THR A 145 -4.35 17.46 15.08
CA THR A 145 -5.72 16.95 15.24
C THR A 145 -5.91 15.52 14.69
N LEU A 146 -5.05 15.03 13.78
CA LEU A 146 -5.07 13.64 13.34
C LEU A 146 -4.82 12.62 14.46
N ALA A 147 -4.29 13.05 15.60
CA ALA A 147 -4.22 12.23 16.81
C ALA A 147 -5.59 11.67 17.24
N GLY A 148 -6.69 12.34 16.89
CA GLY A 148 -8.07 11.89 17.16
C GLY A 148 -8.61 10.83 16.19
N CYS A 149 -7.90 10.53 15.09
CA CYS A 149 -8.33 9.55 14.10
C CYS A 149 -7.99 8.11 14.54
N HIS A 150 -8.59 7.64 15.63
CA HIS A 150 -8.32 6.31 16.22
C HIS A 150 -8.65 5.11 15.32
N ARG A 151 -9.34 5.33 14.18
CA ARG A 151 -9.62 4.31 13.16
C ARG A 151 -8.63 4.32 11.99
N LEU A 152 -7.68 5.26 11.95
CA LEU A 152 -6.72 5.36 10.85
C LEU A 152 -5.80 4.14 10.86
N GLU A 153 -5.89 3.32 9.82
CA GLU A 153 -5.12 2.07 9.71
C GLU A 153 -3.96 2.16 8.73
N LEU A 154 -4.11 2.98 7.69
CA LEU A 154 -3.13 3.14 6.62
C LEU A 154 -2.90 4.62 6.31
N ILE A 155 -1.64 5.03 6.34
CA ILE A 155 -1.21 6.35 5.88
C ILE A 155 0.01 6.26 4.96
N ARG A 156 -0.06 6.89 3.79
CA ARG A 156 1.08 7.04 2.87
C ARG A 156 1.45 8.51 2.78
N ILE A 157 2.63 8.85 3.28
CA ILE A 157 3.19 10.22 3.33
C ILE A 157 4.58 10.27 2.72
N ALA A 158 4.97 9.25 1.95
CA ALA A 158 6.23 9.21 1.23
C ALA A 158 6.37 10.39 0.24
N ALA A 159 7.59 10.77 -0.10
CA ALA A 159 7.88 11.87 -1.02
C ALA A 159 7.16 13.18 -0.63
N ASN A 160 7.42 13.65 0.59
CA ASN A 160 6.98 14.94 1.12
C ASN A 160 8.20 15.72 1.66
N ARG A 161 7.98 16.71 2.53
CA ARG A 161 9.02 17.54 3.14
C ARG A 161 9.06 17.41 4.66
N LEU A 162 8.65 16.25 5.18
CA LEU A 162 8.60 15.97 6.61
C LEU A 162 10.03 15.80 7.15
N THR A 163 10.38 16.55 8.19
CA THR A 163 11.67 16.44 8.89
C THR A 163 11.59 15.54 10.11
N GLU A 164 10.40 15.18 10.56
CA GLU A 164 10.13 14.27 11.67
C GLU A 164 8.76 13.60 11.51
N LEU A 165 8.56 12.50 12.24
CA LEU A 165 7.26 11.88 12.42
C LEU A 165 6.70 12.31 13.78
N PRO A 166 5.44 12.79 13.88
CA PRO A 166 4.90 13.25 15.15
C PRO A 166 4.59 12.06 16.08
N ASP A 167 4.80 12.24 17.39
CA ASP A 167 4.62 11.16 18.39
C ASP A 167 3.22 10.54 18.40
N TRP A 168 2.19 11.33 18.11
CA TRP A 168 0.82 10.82 18.02
C TRP A 168 0.66 9.79 16.91
N LEU A 169 1.41 9.92 15.80
CA LEU A 169 1.35 8.97 14.68
C LEU A 169 1.87 7.60 15.11
N LEU A 170 2.92 7.60 15.93
CA LEU A 170 3.56 6.39 16.46
C LEU A 170 2.72 5.70 17.55
N SER A 171 1.76 6.41 18.13
CA SER A 171 0.84 5.90 19.16
C SER A 171 -0.60 5.70 18.68
N LEU A 172 -0.89 5.87 17.38
CA LEU A 172 -2.22 5.62 16.84
C LEU A 172 -2.61 4.13 17.00
N PRO A 173 -3.72 3.82 17.68
CA PRO A 173 -4.02 2.44 18.10
C PRO A 173 -4.37 1.52 16.94
N ALA A 174 -4.91 2.07 15.85
CA ALA A 174 -5.30 1.30 14.68
C ALA A 174 -4.27 1.33 13.53
N LEU A 175 -3.18 2.11 13.64
CA LEU A 175 -2.23 2.22 12.54
C LEU A 175 -1.45 0.92 12.37
N ALA A 176 -1.41 0.40 11.14
CA ALA A 176 -0.68 -0.82 10.76
C ALA A 176 0.23 -0.62 9.55
N TRP A 177 -0.16 0.26 8.62
CA TRP A 177 0.58 0.46 7.37
C TRP A 177 0.97 1.93 7.20
N LEU A 178 2.27 2.18 7.23
CA LEU A 178 2.84 3.52 7.19
C LEU A 178 4.01 3.53 6.20
N ALA A 179 3.91 4.36 5.16
CA ALA A 179 5.03 4.64 4.26
C ALA A 179 5.39 6.12 4.34
N TYR A 180 6.68 6.40 4.55
CA TYR A 180 7.19 7.76 4.78
C TYR A 180 8.56 7.98 4.13
N ALA A 181 9.01 7.07 3.27
CA ALA A 181 10.23 7.19 2.49
C ALA A 181 10.30 8.51 1.68
N ASP A 182 11.50 8.86 1.22
CA ASP A 182 11.73 10.08 0.42
C ASP A 182 11.27 11.37 1.12
N ASN A 183 11.31 11.40 2.45
CA ASN A 183 11.19 12.60 3.26
C ASN A 183 12.56 12.97 3.84
N PRO A 184 12.85 14.26 4.11
CA PRO A 184 14.09 14.70 4.77
C PRO A 184 14.40 13.99 6.10
N LEU A 185 13.38 13.47 6.79
CA LEU A 185 13.54 12.69 8.03
C LEU A 185 14.24 11.34 7.82
N CYS A 186 14.22 10.80 6.60
CA CYS A 186 14.91 9.56 6.25
C CYS A 186 16.33 9.94 5.77
N PRO A 187 17.39 9.59 6.50
CA PRO A 187 18.74 9.85 6.02
C PRO A 187 18.97 9.09 4.70
N GLU A 188 19.65 9.71 3.74
CA GLU A 188 20.15 9.00 2.56
C GLU A 188 21.13 7.91 3.04
N ARG A 189 20.69 6.66 3.00
CA ARG A 189 21.58 5.53 3.28
C ARG A 189 22.26 5.15 1.98
N THR A 190 23.59 5.19 1.97
CA THR A 190 24.37 4.59 0.88
C THR A 190 23.99 3.11 0.82
N ALA A 191 23.49 2.67 -0.33
CA ALA A 191 23.16 1.27 -0.55
C ALA A 191 24.41 0.43 -0.25
N ALA A 192 24.21 -0.70 0.44
CA ALA A 192 25.30 -1.65 0.63
C ALA A 192 25.90 -2.00 -0.74
N PRO A 193 27.23 -2.16 -0.85
CA PRO A 193 27.86 -2.47 -2.13
C PRO A 193 27.26 -3.77 -2.66
N ILE A 194 26.62 -3.69 -3.83
CA ILE A 194 26.02 -4.83 -4.51
C ILE A 194 26.77 -5.10 -5.81
N ARG A 195 26.75 -6.36 -6.27
CA ARG A 195 27.35 -6.76 -7.54
C ARG A 195 26.74 -5.96 -8.69
N GLU A 196 27.59 -5.33 -9.49
CA GLU A 196 27.22 -4.72 -10.77
C GLU A 196 27.12 -5.80 -11.85
N ILE A 197 26.02 -5.80 -12.59
CA ILE A 197 25.74 -6.71 -13.69
C ILE A 197 25.61 -5.89 -14.97
N PRO A 198 26.59 -5.99 -15.89
CA PRO A 198 26.54 -5.28 -17.17
C PRO A 198 25.31 -5.66 -17.99
N TRP A 199 24.65 -4.65 -18.56
CA TRP A 199 23.44 -4.83 -19.37
C TRP A 199 23.67 -5.72 -20.61
N ASP A 200 24.87 -5.66 -21.20
CA ASP A 200 25.24 -6.47 -22.36
C ASP A 200 25.31 -7.99 -22.07
N ARG A 201 25.30 -8.38 -20.79
CA ARG A 201 25.23 -9.78 -20.34
C ARG A 201 23.80 -10.28 -20.12
N LEU A 202 22.79 -9.45 -20.35
CA LEU A 202 21.39 -9.80 -20.16
C LEU A 202 20.68 -9.92 -21.51
N SER A 203 20.14 -11.09 -21.81
CA SER A 203 19.22 -11.28 -22.94
C SER A 203 17.79 -11.23 -22.42
N MET A 204 17.11 -10.11 -22.68
CA MET A 204 15.74 -9.86 -22.22
C MET A 204 14.74 -10.79 -22.91
N GLY A 205 13.77 -11.29 -22.14
CA GLY A 205 12.70 -12.17 -22.58
C GLY A 205 11.32 -11.58 -22.29
N GLN A 206 10.38 -12.47 -21.96
CA GLN A 206 8.98 -12.08 -21.73
C GLN A 206 8.80 -11.18 -20.51
N CYS A 207 7.76 -10.34 -20.56
CA CYS A 207 7.30 -9.57 -19.40
C CYS A 207 6.64 -10.53 -18.39
N LEU A 208 7.08 -10.48 -17.14
CA LEU A 208 6.51 -11.24 -16.02
C LEU A 208 5.47 -10.42 -15.25
N GLY A 209 5.61 -9.09 -15.25
CA GLY A 209 4.66 -8.18 -14.64
C GLY A 209 5.03 -6.71 -14.85
N GLU A 210 4.04 -5.84 -14.79
CA GLU A 210 4.24 -4.40 -14.86
C GLU A 210 3.47 -3.73 -13.72
N GLY A 211 4.19 -2.92 -12.94
CA GLY A 211 3.64 -2.18 -11.81
C GLY A 211 3.90 -0.67 -11.91
N ALA A 212 3.50 0.04 -10.87
CA ALA A 212 3.71 1.49 -10.77
C ALA A 212 5.20 1.86 -10.71
N SER A 213 6.02 1.04 -10.03
CA SER A 213 7.45 1.33 -9.86
C SER A 213 8.34 0.84 -11.01
N GLY A 214 7.85 -0.05 -11.88
CA GLY A 214 8.71 -0.66 -12.89
C GLY A 214 8.08 -1.78 -13.70
N ILE A 215 8.88 -2.34 -14.61
CA ILE A 215 8.57 -3.54 -15.39
C ILE A 215 9.48 -4.66 -14.89
N ILE A 216 8.90 -5.83 -14.66
CA ILE A 216 9.62 -7.06 -14.32
C ILE A 216 9.61 -7.95 -15.56
N GLN A 217 10.78 -8.28 -16.06
CA GLN A 217 10.94 -9.13 -17.24
C GLN A 217 11.84 -10.33 -16.90
N GLN A 218 11.57 -11.45 -17.54
CA GLN A 218 12.49 -12.56 -17.54
C GLN A 218 13.72 -12.18 -18.37
N ALA A 219 14.91 -12.62 -17.97
CA ALA A 219 16.11 -12.52 -18.79
C ALA A 219 16.98 -13.77 -18.63
N LEU A 220 17.84 -14.01 -19.63
CA LEU A 220 18.96 -14.93 -19.54
C LEU A 220 20.20 -14.13 -19.19
N TRP A 221 20.83 -14.46 -18.06
CA TRP A 221 22.07 -13.85 -17.61
C TRP A 221 23.26 -14.72 -18.00
N HIS A 222 24.10 -14.16 -18.87
CA HIS A 222 25.32 -14.77 -19.37
C HIS A 222 26.48 -14.47 -18.42
N ASN A 223 26.81 -15.43 -17.56
CA ASN A 223 28.03 -15.38 -16.76
C ASN A 223 29.18 -16.06 -17.52
N ALA A 224 30.43 -15.82 -17.12
CA ALA A 224 31.61 -16.26 -17.89
C ALA A 224 31.62 -17.76 -18.25
N ASN A 225 30.98 -18.61 -17.44
CA ASN A 225 30.96 -20.06 -17.61
C ASN A 225 29.54 -20.68 -17.47
N ASP A 226 28.48 -19.89 -17.32
CA ASP A 226 27.13 -20.41 -17.06
C ASP A 226 26.02 -19.44 -17.50
N GLU A 227 24.87 -19.97 -17.87
CA GLU A 227 23.67 -19.22 -18.23
C GLU A 227 22.58 -19.46 -17.20
N ARG A 228 22.14 -18.39 -16.52
CA ARG A 228 21.09 -18.48 -15.50
C ARG A 228 19.87 -17.68 -15.92
N ARG A 229 18.68 -18.27 -15.80
CA ARG A 229 17.41 -17.53 -15.92
C ARG A 229 17.19 -16.67 -14.68
N VAL A 230 16.89 -15.40 -14.89
CA VAL A 230 16.72 -14.38 -13.84
C VAL A 230 15.48 -13.54 -14.11
N ALA A 231 15.04 -12.80 -13.09
CA ALA A 231 14.07 -11.72 -13.22
C ALA A 231 14.82 -10.39 -13.19
N VAL A 232 14.49 -9.48 -14.10
CA VAL A 232 15.06 -8.13 -14.19
C VAL A 232 13.95 -7.14 -13.92
N LYS A 233 14.08 -6.38 -12.83
CA LYS A 233 13.17 -5.27 -12.51
C LYS A 233 13.80 -3.96 -12.95
N LEU A 234 13.23 -3.36 -14.00
CA LEU A 234 13.61 -2.02 -14.47
C LEU A 234 12.69 -0.99 -13.82
N TYR A 235 13.28 -0.01 -13.14
CA TYR A 235 12.53 1.01 -12.42
C TYR A 235 12.17 2.19 -13.32
N LYS A 236 10.93 2.66 -13.21
CA LYS A 236 10.45 3.87 -13.89
C LYS A 236 10.91 5.12 -13.14
N GLY A 237 10.99 6.27 -13.81
CA GLY A 237 11.55 7.51 -13.24
C GLY A 237 10.62 8.32 -12.32
N ASN A 238 9.34 7.96 -12.20
CA ASN A 238 8.35 8.76 -11.48
C ASN A 238 8.12 8.23 -10.05
N VAL A 239 7.83 9.12 -9.11
CA VAL A 239 7.40 8.78 -7.74
C VAL A 239 6.07 8.01 -7.79
N THR A 240 5.94 6.97 -6.98
CA THR A 240 4.72 6.15 -6.85
C THR A 240 3.88 6.58 -5.65
N SER A 241 2.75 5.89 -5.40
CA SER A 241 1.94 6.09 -4.19
C SER A 241 2.64 5.77 -2.88
N ASP A 242 3.76 5.05 -2.95
CA ASP A 242 4.38 4.40 -1.80
C ASP A 242 5.82 4.86 -1.57
N GLY A 243 6.41 5.53 -2.57
CA GLY A 243 7.76 6.07 -2.54
C GLY A 243 8.36 6.18 -3.93
N SER A 244 9.62 6.60 -3.99
CA SER A 244 10.42 6.60 -5.20
C SER A 244 10.90 5.18 -5.53
N PRO A 245 10.94 4.81 -6.82
CA PRO A 245 11.54 3.54 -7.25
C PRO A 245 12.99 3.35 -6.80
N LEU A 246 13.72 4.44 -6.55
CA LEU A 246 15.08 4.41 -6.04
C LEU A 246 15.15 4.00 -4.56
N ASN A 247 14.22 4.49 -3.74
CA ASN A 247 14.11 4.07 -2.36
C ASN A 247 13.72 2.58 -2.28
N GLU A 248 12.77 2.13 -3.10
CA GLU A 248 12.43 0.70 -3.20
C GLU A 248 13.67 -0.14 -3.52
N MET A 249 14.44 0.26 -4.55
CA MET A 249 15.69 -0.42 -4.92
C MET A 249 16.69 -0.46 -3.76
N ALA A 250 16.87 0.67 -3.06
CA ALA A 250 17.78 0.76 -1.91
C ALA A 250 17.32 -0.14 -0.76
N ALA A 251 16.02 -0.21 -0.49
CA ALA A 251 15.45 -1.08 0.53
C ALA A 251 15.62 -2.57 0.18
N CYS A 252 15.38 -2.96 -1.08
CA CYS A 252 15.64 -4.32 -1.57
C CYS A 252 17.11 -4.73 -1.38
N ILE A 253 18.06 -3.85 -1.72
CA ILE A 253 19.49 -4.11 -1.55
C ILE A 253 19.84 -4.20 -0.05
N ALA A 254 19.38 -3.24 0.76
CA ALA A 254 19.69 -3.16 2.17
C ALA A 254 19.07 -4.30 2.99
N ALA A 255 17.93 -4.86 2.55
CA ALA A 255 17.33 -6.04 3.13
C ALA A 255 18.29 -7.24 3.08
N GLY A 256 19.17 -7.33 2.08
CA GLY A 256 20.15 -8.40 1.96
C GLY A 256 19.51 -9.78 1.77
N GLN A 257 20.24 -10.84 2.14
CA GLN A 257 19.79 -12.21 1.93
C GLN A 257 18.96 -12.72 3.11
N HIS A 258 17.82 -13.35 2.80
CA HIS A 258 16.96 -14.07 3.73
C HIS A 258 16.18 -15.15 2.96
N THR A 259 15.88 -16.28 3.60
CA THR A 259 15.20 -17.42 2.94
C THR A 259 13.79 -17.09 2.46
N GLN A 260 13.11 -16.15 3.11
CA GLN A 260 11.78 -15.65 2.73
C GLN A 260 11.83 -14.30 1.96
N LEU A 261 12.98 -13.97 1.33
CA LEU A 261 13.10 -12.85 0.41
C LEU A 261 13.46 -13.33 -0.99
N ILE A 262 12.99 -12.59 -2.00
CA ILE A 262 13.46 -12.77 -3.37
C ILE A 262 14.93 -12.32 -3.43
N GLU A 263 15.83 -13.25 -3.76
CA GLU A 263 17.27 -12.98 -3.81
C GLU A 263 17.59 -11.89 -4.84
N VAL A 264 18.24 -10.82 -4.40
CA VAL A 264 18.80 -9.79 -5.28
C VAL A 264 20.22 -10.21 -5.67
N LEU A 265 20.43 -10.51 -6.96
CA LEU A 265 21.69 -11.01 -7.51
C LEU A 265 22.67 -9.87 -7.85
N GLY A 266 22.15 -8.70 -8.19
CA GLY A 266 22.96 -7.55 -8.54
C GLY A 266 22.13 -6.35 -9.02
N GLN A 267 22.81 -5.23 -9.20
CA GLN A 267 22.28 -4.03 -9.84
C GLN A 267 22.74 -3.98 -11.30
N ILE A 268 21.91 -3.44 -12.18
CA ILE A 268 22.24 -3.27 -13.59
C ILE A 268 23.19 -2.08 -13.78
N SER A 269 24.26 -2.30 -14.55
CA SER A 269 25.16 -1.25 -15.05
C SER A 269 25.12 -1.13 -16.58
N GLY A 270 25.39 0.07 -17.09
CA GLY A 270 25.55 0.29 -18.53
C GLY A 270 24.27 0.18 -19.36
N HIS A 271 23.08 0.35 -18.77
CA HIS A 271 21.82 0.37 -19.53
C HIS A 271 21.82 1.51 -20.58
N PRO A 272 21.45 1.27 -21.85
CA PRO A 272 21.52 2.27 -22.93
C PRO A 272 20.76 3.56 -22.62
N GLU A 273 19.60 3.44 -22.00
CA GLU A 273 18.76 4.57 -21.59
C GLU A 273 19.04 5.08 -20.17
N ARG A 274 20.13 4.62 -19.53
CA ARG A 274 20.48 4.95 -18.13
C ARG A 274 19.40 4.60 -17.09
N GLN A 275 18.51 3.67 -17.41
CA GLN A 275 17.54 3.14 -16.45
C GLN A 275 18.26 2.38 -15.35
N ARG A 276 17.75 2.48 -14.12
CA ARG A 276 18.21 1.67 -13.00
C ARG A 276 17.37 0.42 -12.90
N GLY A 277 17.98 -0.68 -12.48
CA GLY A 277 17.26 -1.92 -12.27
C GLY A 277 18.02 -2.91 -11.42
N LEU A 278 17.30 -3.92 -10.94
CA LEU A 278 17.84 -5.05 -10.20
C LEU A 278 17.72 -6.31 -11.03
N VAL A 279 18.73 -7.16 -10.91
CA VAL A 279 18.66 -8.56 -11.33
C VAL A 279 18.39 -9.38 -10.08
N MET A 280 17.35 -10.20 -10.15
CA MET A 280 16.81 -10.98 -9.04
C MET A 280 16.70 -12.45 -9.45
N ALA A 281 16.70 -13.35 -8.46
CA ALA A 281 16.38 -14.74 -8.72
C ALA A 281 14.98 -14.88 -9.31
N LEU A 282 14.84 -15.74 -10.33
CA LEU A 282 13.53 -16.04 -10.90
C LEU A 282 12.73 -16.87 -9.88
N ILE A 283 11.52 -16.41 -9.58
CA ILE A 283 10.61 -17.07 -8.65
C ILE A 283 10.10 -18.35 -9.30
N ALA A 284 9.99 -19.43 -8.52
CA ALA A 284 9.44 -20.69 -9.00
C ALA A 284 7.96 -20.54 -9.39
N PRO A 285 7.49 -21.24 -10.45
CA PRO A 285 6.16 -21.02 -11.03
C PRO A 285 5.00 -21.47 -10.13
N ASP A 286 5.28 -22.21 -9.07
CA ASP A 286 4.32 -22.71 -8.07
C ASP A 286 4.07 -21.72 -6.92
N PHE A 287 4.75 -20.57 -6.90
CA PHE A 287 4.39 -19.45 -6.04
C PHE A 287 3.18 -18.68 -6.60
N GLY A 288 2.19 -18.43 -5.75
CA GLY A 288 1.08 -17.52 -6.03
C GLY A 288 0.90 -16.48 -4.92
N ASN A 289 0.16 -15.40 -5.19
CA ASN A 289 -0.18 -14.43 -4.14
C ASN A 289 -1.08 -15.08 -3.08
N LEU A 290 -0.78 -14.87 -1.80
CA LEU A 290 -1.56 -15.38 -0.68
C LEU A 290 -2.99 -14.79 -0.68
N ALA A 291 -3.15 -13.54 -1.09
CA ALA A 291 -4.44 -12.88 -1.24
C ALA A 291 -4.45 -11.87 -2.40
N GLY A 292 -5.64 -11.40 -2.78
CA GLY A 292 -5.82 -10.21 -3.60
C GLY A 292 -5.82 -8.93 -2.76
N PRO A 293 -5.58 -7.76 -3.38
CA PRO A 293 -5.49 -6.49 -2.65
C PRO A 293 -6.84 -6.06 -2.04
N PRO A 294 -6.84 -5.07 -1.13
CA PRO A 294 -8.08 -4.58 -0.53
C PRO A 294 -9.07 -4.01 -1.54
N SER A 295 -10.36 -4.17 -1.26
CA SER A 295 -11.45 -3.64 -2.09
C SER A 295 -11.98 -2.31 -1.55
N LEU A 296 -12.87 -1.65 -2.30
CA LEU A 296 -13.59 -0.46 -1.81
C LEU A 296 -14.43 -0.75 -0.56
N GLU A 297 -14.89 -2.00 -0.42
CA GLU A 297 -15.70 -2.44 0.70
C GLU A 297 -14.84 -2.69 1.95
N SER A 298 -13.79 -3.49 1.80
CA SER A 298 -12.89 -3.83 2.91
C SER A 298 -12.04 -2.64 3.35
N CYS A 299 -11.73 -1.71 2.43
CA CYS A 299 -10.86 -0.53 2.57
C CYS A 299 -9.38 -0.87 2.80
N SER A 300 -9.10 -1.77 3.73
CA SER A 300 -7.76 -2.08 4.25
C SER A 300 -7.54 -3.56 4.58
N ARG A 301 -8.47 -4.45 4.24
CA ARG A 301 -8.29 -5.91 4.39
C ARG A 301 -8.20 -6.58 3.03
N ASP A 302 -7.31 -7.54 2.91
CA ASP A 302 -7.11 -8.28 1.66
C ASP A 302 -8.28 -9.19 1.34
N VAL A 303 -8.40 -9.54 0.05
CA VAL A 303 -9.49 -10.37 -0.46
C VAL A 303 -8.93 -11.73 -0.85
N TYR A 304 -9.32 -12.77 -0.11
CA TYR A 304 -8.91 -14.14 -0.38
C TYR A 304 -9.87 -14.81 -1.36
N ALA A 305 -9.38 -15.80 -2.10
CA ALA A 305 -10.23 -16.61 -2.95
C ALA A 305 -11.28 -17.38 -2.11
N ASN A 306 -12.46 -17.60 -2.69
CA ASN A 306 -13.50 -18.36 -2.01
C ASN A 306 -13.02 -19.79 -1.73
N GLY A 307 -13.14 -20.22 -0.47
CA GLY A 307 -12.73 -21.56 -0.05
C GLY A 307 -11.23 -21.73 0.23
N THR A 308 -10.42 -20.66 0.24
CA THR A 308 -9.03 -20.75 0.72
C THR A 308 -8.99 -21.31 2.15
N ARG A 309 -8.25 -22.40 2.33
CA ARG A 309 -8.06 -23.09 3.62
C ARG A 309 -6.62 -23.51 3.80
N PHE A 310 -6.16 -23.50 5.04
CA PHE A 310 -4.82 -23.93 5.43
C PHE A 310 -4.92 -24.98 6.53
N SER A 311 -4.12 -26.03 6.45
CA SER A 311 -3.87 -26.87 7.61
C SER A 311 -3.01 -26.11 8.62
N LEU A 312 -3.10 -26.48 9.89
CA LEU A 312 -2.30 -25.83 10.94
C LEU A 312 -0.78 -25.85 10.64
N PRO A 313 -0.16 -26.95 10.17
CA PRO A 313 1.26 -26.94 9.82
C PRO A 313 1.62 -25.92 8.74
N VAL A 314 0.75 -25.73 7.74
CA VAL A 314 0.93 -24.74 6.68
C VAL A 314 0.83 -23.32 7.24
N LEU A 315 -0.18 -23.06 8.08
CA LEU A 315 -0.33 -21.76 8.77
C LEU A 315 0.89 -21.43 9.63
N LEU A 316 1.38 -22.39 10.43
CA LEU A 316 2.55 -22.19 11.27
C LEU A 316 3.80 -21.88 10.45
N ARG A 317 4.02 -22.57 9.32
CA ARG A 317 5.13 -22.27 8.41
C ARG A 317 5.02 -20.88 7.80
N LEU A 318 3.82 -20.47 7.36
CA LEU A 318 3.56 -19.13 6.84
C LEU A 318 3.82 -18.06 7.89
N ALA A 319 3.19 -18.17 9.05
CA ALA A 319 3.32 -17.19 10.12
C ALA A 319 4.77 -17.07 10.62
N ALA A 320 5.49 -18.20 10.74
CA ALA A 320 6.91 -18.19 11.09
C ALA A 320 7.77 -17.55 9.99
N GLY A 321 7.53 -17.87 8.72
CA GLY A 321 8.27 -17.31 7.60
C GLY A 321 8.13 -15.79 7.51
N ILE A 322 6.90 -15.30 7.65
CA ILE A 322 6.57 -13.88 7.61
C ILE A 322 7.16 -13.16 8.83
N ALA A 323 6.99 -13.69 10.05
CA ALA A 323 7.60 -13.10 11.23
C ALA A 323 9.14 -13.07 11.13
N SER A 324 9.75 -14.12 10.57
CA SER A 324 11.21 -14.20 10.37
C SER A 324 11.72 -13.11 9.44
N VAL A 325 11.11 -12.96 8.26
CA VAL A 325 11.57 -11.94 7.31
C VAL A 325 11.33 -10.53 7.80
N THR A 326 10.20 -10.26 8.46
CA THR A 326 9.92 -8.95 9.01
C THR A 326 10.89 -8.61 10.16
N ALA A 327 11.17 -9.57 11.06
CA ALA A 327 12.19 -9.39 12.10
C ALA A 327 13.60 -9.13 11.51
N HIS A 328 13.93 -9.78 10.39
CA HIS A 328 15.18 -9.56 9.67
C HIS A 328 15.28 -8.16 9.06
N LEU A 329 14.17 -7.61 8.54
CA LEU A 329 14.10 -6.22 8.08
C LEU A 329 14.26 -5.23 9.25
N HIS A 330 13.56 -5.47 10.37
CA HIS A 330 13.66 -4.65 11.58
C HIS A 330 15.11 -4.58 12.10
N ALA A 331 15.80 -5.71 12.14
CA ALA A 331 17.22 -5.77 12.53
C ALA A 331 18.15 -4.95 11.62
N ARG A 332 17.73 -4.62 10.40
CA ARG A 332 18.45 -3.76 9.44
C ARG A 332 17.99 -2.30 9.48
N GLY A 333 17.04 -1.98 10.34
CA GLY A 333 16.43 -0.66 10.46
C GLY A 333 15.52 -0.34 9.28
N ILE A 334 14.74 -1.32 8.81
CA ILE A 334 13.80 -1.20 7.71
C ILE A 334 12.43 -1.66 8.19
N THR A 335 11.40 -0.86 7.94
CA THR A 335 10.00 -1.31 7.96
C THR A 335 9.52 -1.53 6.54
N HIS A 336 8.75 -2.59 6.30
CA HIS A 336 8.16 -2.87 4.99
C HIS A 336 7.07 -1.86 4.62
N GLY A 337 6.23 -1.44 5.59
CA GLY A 337 5.20 -0.41 5.41
C GLY A 337 3.94 -0.86 4.65
N ASP A 338 3.98 -2.05 4.03
CA ASP A 338 2.89 -2.66 3.27
C ASP A 338 2.78 -4.17 3.49
N LEU A 339 2.93 -4.63 4.74
CA LEU A 339 2.85 -6.04 5.09
C LEU A 339 1.40 -6.55 4.95
N TYR A 340 1.11 -7.17 3.81
CA TYR A 340 -0.21 -7.65 3.39
C TYR A 340 -0.09 -9.01 2.71
N GLY A 341 -1.18 -9.79 2.70
CA GLY A 341 -1.23 -11.07 2.01
C GLY A 341 -1.02 -10.95 0.50
N HIS A 342 -1.49 -9.88 -0.13
CA HIS A 342 -1.23 -9.65 -1.57
C HIS A 342 0.24 -9.40 -1.92
N ASN A 343 1.07 -9.07 -0.93
CA ASN A 343 2.53 -8.91 -1.05
C ASN A 343 3.31 -10.14 -0.56
N ILE A 344 2.62 -11.20 -0.15
CA ILE A 344 3.21 -12.51 0.20
C ILE A 344 2.95 -13.49 -0.93
N LEU A 345 4.03 -14.02 -1.49
CA LEU A 345 3.99 -15.17 -2.38
C LEU A 345 4.05 -16.45 -1.55
N VAL A 346 3.24 -17.46 -1.87
CA VAL A 346 3.11 -18.71 -1.10
C VAL A 346 3.07 -19.93 -2.03
N GLN A 347 3.69 -21.03 -1.56
CA GLN A 347 3.55 -22.39 -2.11
C GLN A 347 2.56 -23.21 -1.27
N GLU A 348 2.05 -24.32 -1.80
CA GLU A 348 1.07 -25.19 -1.12
C GLU A 348 1.53 -25.70 0.26
N ASP A 349 2.84 -25.88 0.44
CA ASP A 349 3.42 -26.32 1.70
C ASP A 349 3.51 -25.20 2.75
N GLY A 350 3.23 -23.95 2.41
CA GLY A 350 3.35 -22.80 3.31
C GLY A 350 4.73 -22.15 3.31
N ASN A 351 5.65 -22.53 2.42
CA ASN A 351 6.82 -21.72 2.13
C ASN A 351 6.37 -20.39 1.49
N CYS A 352 7.04 -19.30 1.84
CA CYS A 352 6.63 -17.97 1.42
C CYS A 352 7.79 -17.03 1.10
N LEU A 353 7.53 -16.06 0.23
CA LEU A 353 8.44 -14.96 -0.08
C LEU A 353 7.70 -13.64 0.15
N LEU A 354 8.33 -12.73 0.90
CA LEU A 354 7.89 -11.35 0.97
C LEU A 354 8.34 -10.60 -0.28
N SER A 355 7.43 -9.84 -0.86
CA SER A 355 7.62 -9.07 -2.09
C SER A 355 7.10 -7.63 -1.92
N ASP A 356 7.36 -6.80 -2.93
CA ASP A 356 6.95 -5.39 -3.03
C ASP A 356 7.45 -4.45 -1.92
N PHE A 357 8.67 -3.95 -2.10
CA PHE A 357 9.30 -2.99 -1.21
C PHE A 357 8.93 -1.54 -1.53
N GLY A 358 7.89 -1.28 -2.33
CA GLY A 358 7.51 0.06 -2.77
C GLY A 358 7.27 1.03 -1.61
N ALA A 359 6.72 0.53 -0.50
CA ALA A 359 6.43 1.28 0.72
C ALA A 359 7.54 1.26 1.78
N ALA A 360 8.60 0.49 1.53
CA ALA A 360 9.63 0.23 2.52
C ALA A 360 10.34 1.53 2.91
N SER A 361 10.59 1.69 4.21
CA SER A 361 11.16 2.92 4.76
C SER A 361 12.26 2.60 5.77
N PHE A 362 13.33 3.38 5.74
CA PHE A 362 14.43 3.27 6.70
C PHE A 362 14.10 3.99 8.00
N HIS A 363 14.45 3.37 9.13
CA HIS A 363 14.23 3.95 10.45
C HIS A 363 14.97 5.30 10.59
N PRO A 364 14.29 6.40 10.98
CA PRO A 364 14.92 7.71 11.11
C PRO A 364 15.95 7.74 12.25
N SER A 365 15.65 7.01 13.32
CA SER A 365 16.50 6.84 14.50
C SER A 365 16.19 5.50 15.18
N ALA A 366 17.05 5.04 16.08
CA ALA A 366 16.80 3.82 16.85
C ALA A 366 15.56 3.91 17.75
N GLY A 367 15.25 5.10 18.32
CA GLY A 367 14.08 5.32 19.16
C GLY A 367 12.78 5.25 18.36
N THR A 368 12.70 6.00 17.27
CA THR A 368 11.56 5.98 16.34
C THR A 368 11.38 4.59 15.71
N GLY A 369 12.49 3.92 15.37
CA GLY A 369 12.51 2.58 14.80
C GLY A 369 11.70 1.58 15.63
N LYS A 370 11.93 1.51 16.94
CA LYS A 370 11.18 0.60 17.81
C LYS A 370 9.67 0.82 17.74
N ALA A 371 9.20 2.06 17.70
CA ALA A 371 7.77 2.35 17.62
C ALA A 371 7.18 1.98 16.25
N LEU A 372 7.94 2.21 15.17
CA LEU A 372 7.57 1.80 13.82
C LEU A 372 7.46 0.28 13.69
N GLU A 373 8.36 -0.48 14.31
CA GLU A 373 8.29 -1.94 14.37
C GLU A 373 6.98 -2.41 15.03
N ARG A 374 6.49 -1.72 16.08
CA ARG A 374 5.22 -2.05 16.73
C ARG A 374 3.99 -1.72 15.87
N ILE A 375 4.09 -0.75 14.97
CA ILE A 375 3.06 -0.52 13.95
C ILE A 375 3.01 -1.73 13.01
N GLU A 376 4.17 -2.18 12.52
CA GLU A 376 4.24 -3.34 11.62
C GLU A 376 3.87 -4.67 12.31
N THR A 377 4.11 -4.82 13.62
CA THR A 377 3.54 -5.92 14.42
C THR A 377 2.01 -5.99 14.29
N ARG A 378 1.32 -4.84 14.26
CA ARG A 378 -0.14 -4.84 14.09
C ARG A 378 -0.54 -5.32 12.69
N ALA A 379 0.20 -4.94 11.65
CA ALA A 379 -0.02 -5.47 10.30
C ALA A 379 0.12 -6.99 10.27
N PHE A 380 1.17 -7.53 10.91
CA PHE A 380 1.34 -8.98 11.08
C PHE A 380 0.16 -9.60 11.85
N GLY A 381 -0.30 -8.98 12.94
CA GLY A 381 -1.43 -9.46 13.73
C GLY A 381 -2.76 -9.47 12.96
N ILE A 382 -2.96 -8.53 12.04
CA ILE A 382 -4.12 -8.55 11.13
C ILE A 382 -4.01 -9.73 10.18
N LEU A 383 -2.86 -9.87 9.51
CA LEU A 383 -2.61 -10.99 8.60
C LEU A 383 -2.77 -12.34 9.30
N LEU A 384 -2.23 -12.49 10.51
CA LEU A 384 -2.39 -13.70 11.31
C LEU A 384 -3.86 -13.99 11.63
N GLY A 385 -4.66 -12.96 11.93
CA GLY A 385 -6.10 -13.10 12.11
C GLY A 385 -6.79 -13.62 10.85
N GLU A 386 -6.45 -13.07 9.68
CA GLU A 386 -6.97 -13.52 8.39
C GLU A 386 -6.59 -14.98 8.09
N LEU A 387 -5.35 -15.39 8.42
CA LEU A 387 -4.91 -16.78 8.29
C LEU A 387 -5.68 -17.71 9.24
N LEU A 388 -5.87 -17.30 10.51
CA LEU A 388 -6.58 -18.09 11.52
C LEU A 388 -8.05 -18.33 11.16
N GLU A 389 -8.74 -17.34 10.58
CA GLU A 389 -10.10 -17.51 10.05
C GLU A 389 -10.21 -18.58 8.96
N ARG A 390 -9.08 -18.91 8.32
CA ARG A 390 -8.97 -19.84 7.20
C ARG A 390 -8.24 -21.13 7.59
N CYS A 391 -7.93 -21.31 8.88
CA CYS A 391 -7.25 -22.50 9.37
C CYS A 391 -8.25 -23.62 9.65
N GLU A 392 -7.97 -24.81 9.12
CA GLU A 392 -8.62 -26.05 9.51
C GLU A 392 -7.68 -26.79 10.45
N ALA A 393 -8.05 -26.81 11.73
CA ALA A 393 -7.27 -27.42 12.80
C ALA A 393 -8.05 -28.60 13.40
N ASP A 394 -7.32 -29.66 13.77
CA ASP A 394 -7.92 -30.83 14.39
C ASP A 394 -8.22 -30.55 15.88
N PRO A 395 -9.13 -31.32 16.53
CA PRO A 395 -9.44 -31.12 17.95
C PRO A 395 -8.21 -31.19 18.88
N GLN A 396 -7.20 -31.97 18.51
CA GLN A 396 -5.94 -32.08 19.26
C GLN A 396 -5.09 -30.79 19.23
N ASP A 397 -5.32 -29.92 18.25
CA ASP A 397 -4.55 -28.70 18.02
C ASP A 397 -5.09 -27.49 18.80
N GLN A 398 -6.13 -27.68 19.60
CA GLN A 398 -6.86 -26.60 20.27
C GLN A 398 -5.94 -25.70 21.12
N ASN A 399 -4.92 -26.28 21.76
CA ASN A 399 -3.96 -25.52 22.55
C ASN A 399 -3.08 -24.60 21.70
N VAL A 400 -2.62 -25.09 20.53
CA VAL A 400 -1.82 -24.29 19.59
C VAL A 400 -2.67 -23.17 18.99
N MET A 401 -3.92 -23.48 18.60
CA MET A 401 -4.86 -22.49 18.09
C MET A 401 -5.17 -21.40 19.12
N ALA A 402 -5.38 -21.77 20.38
CA ALA A 402 -5.57 -20.81 21.47
C ALA A 402 -4.34 -19.92 21.68
N GLY A 403 -3.13 -20.50 21.58
CA GLY A 403 -1.87 -19.76 21.63
C GLY A 403 -1.74 -18.75 20.49
N LEU A 404 -2.01 -19.16 19.25
CA LEU A 404 -1.99 -18.28 18.08
C LEU A 404 -3.03 -17.15 18.17
N GLN A 405 -4.22 -17.44 18.67
CA GLN A 405 -5.25 -16.42 18.90
C GLN A 405 -4.83 -15.41 19.97
N ALA A 406 -4.24 -15.86 21.08
CA ALA A 406 -3.71 -14.96 22.10
C ALA A 406 -2.57 -14.08 21.56
N LEU A 407 -1.69 -14.65 20.73
CA LEU A 407 -0.62 -13.93 20.04
C LEU A 407 -1.19 -12.88 19.08
N GLN A 408 -2.21 -13.24 18.30
CA GLN A 408 -2.93 -12.34 17.39
C GLN A 408 -3.51 -11.14 18.14
N VAL A 409 -4.23 -11.38 19.24
CA VAL A 409 -4.78 -10.33 20.11
C VAL A 409 -3.68 -9.41 20.64
N SER A 410 -2.55 -9.99 21.05
CA SER A 410 -1.40 -9.23 21.57
C SER A 410 -0.74 -8.36 20.50
N CYS A 411 -0.78 -8.78 19.23
CA CYS A 411 -0.26 -8.00 18.10
C CYS A 411 -1.15 -6.80 17.73
N VAL A 412 -2.47 -6.93 17.87
CA VAL A 412 -3.44 -5.91 17.41
C VAL A 412 -4.00 -5.02 18.52
N GLN A 413 -3.54 -5.20 19.75
CA GLN A 413 -4.00 -4.41 20.90
C GLN A 413 -3.62 -2.92 20.77
N PRO A 414 -4.43 -2.02 21.38
CA PRO A 414 -4.39 -0.58 21.08
C PRO A 414 -3.17 0.15 21.63
N ASP A 415 -2.52 -0.32 22.69
CA ASP A 415 -1.29 0.29 23.21
C ASP A 415 -0.09 -0.20 22.38
N CYS A 416 0.38 0.62 21.44
CA CYS A 416 1.48 0.26 20.55
C CYS A 416 2.71 -0.30 21.29
N GLN A 417 3.03 0.19 22.49
CA GLN A 417 4.26 -0.22 23.19
C GLN A 417 4.17 -1.63 23.80
N GLN A 418 2.96 -2.11 24.07
CA GLN A 418 2.73 -3.45 24.60
C GLN A 418 2.70 -4.54 23.51
N ARG A 419 2.75 -4.17 22.22
CA ARG A 419 2.78 -5.15 21.12
C ARG A 419 4.13 -5.87 21.12
N PRO A 420 4.19 -7.20 20.93
CA PRO A 420 5.47 -7.91 20.87
C PRO A 420 6.26 -7.53 19.61
N SER A 421 7.58 -7.75 19.62
CA SER A 421 8.42 -7.62 18.42
C SER A 421 8.22 -8.84 17.54
N LEU A 422 8.52 -8.72 16.24
CA LEU A 422 8.44 -9.86 15.32
C LEU A 422 9.45 -10.96 15.69
N ALA A 423 10.59 -10.60 16.31
CA ALA A 423 11.54 -11.57 16.85
C ALA A 423 10.95 -12.38 18.03
N GLU A 424 10.24 -11.74 18.95
CA GLU A 424 9.53 -12.42 20.04
C GLU A 424 8.39 -13.30 19.50
N ILE A 425 7.60 -12.78 18.55
CA ILE A 425 6.54 -13.52 17.86
C ILE A 425 7.10 -14.80 17.22
N LEU A 426 8.21 -14.70 16.50
CA LEU A 426 8.86 -15.83 15.84
C LEU A 426 9.25 -16.94 16.83
N LEU A 427 9.75 -16.57 18.01
CA LEU A 427 10.10 -17.54 19.06
C LEU A 427 8.86 -18.30 19.56
N HIS A 428 7.74 -17.61 19.76
CA HIS A 428 6.47 -18.24 20.16
C HIS A 428 5.97 -19.21 19.09
N ILE A 429 5.96 -18.80 17.82
CA ILE A 429 5.47 -19.65 16.73
C ILE A 429 6.37 -20.89 16.57
N LYS A 430 7.69 -20.74 16.65
CA LYS A 430 8.63 -21.87 16.56
C LYS A 430 8.43 -22.89 17.68
N ALA A 431 7.98 -22.48 18.86
CA ALA A 431 7.68 -23.38 19.97
C ALA A 431 6.47 -24.30 19.71
N TRP A 432 5.57 -23.92 18.78
CA TRP A 432 4.43 -24.75 18.37
C TRP A 432 4.70 -25.58 17.12
N SER A 433 5.76 -25.27 16.39
CA SER A 433 6.20 -26.03 15.20
C SER A 433 7.21 -27.15 15.52
N ALA A 434 7.68 -27.22 16.77
CA ALA A 434 8.59 -28.23 17.29
C ALA A 434 7.80 -29.35 17.99
#